data_AF-A0A059EDD3-F1
#
_entry.id   AF-A0A059EDD3-F1
#
_cell.length_a   1.000
_cell.length_b   1.000
_cell.length_c   1.000
_cell.angle_alpha   90.00
_cell.angle_beta   90.00
_cell.angle_gamma   90.00
#
_symmetry.space_group_name_H-M   'P 1'
#
loop_
_entity.id
_entity.type
_entity.pdbx_description
1 polymer ?
#
loop_
_entity_poly.entity_id
_entity_poly.type
_entity_poly.pdbx_seq_one_letter_code
_entity_poly.pdbx_strand_id
1 'polypeptide(L)'
;MRILESDPGADGTNLYGALEGLMADVPRDRIAGAILITDGQVHDLPEPDSDERHIGPLHGLIVGDPNRGDRRVSIVDAPDFGIVGEMAELVVRVDDPGLPEGRQVEIELSVNGGTPRRMNVTPGENTSVPIEIERRGENVIVVETPEGREELTLANNRTAATLSGVRDRLRVLLVTGKPNQAGRVWRDLLKSDPSVDLVHFTILRPPYKLDYTPTEELALIAFPTEELFEEKLEEFDLIIFDQYERRGVITQSYLANMSRYVTERASRLPGQAALRAHRWPQCCPPPLRAISILANTRRS
;
A
#
# COMPACT_ATOMS: atom_id res chain seq x y z
N MET A 1 -9.38 -2.23 -52.97
CA MET A 1 -8.47 -2.78 -51.96
C MET A 1 -8.32 -1.74 -50.88
N ARG A 2 -8.64 -2.08 -49.62
CA ARG A 2 -8.40 -1.23 -48.45
C ARG A 2 -7.22 -1.86 -47.69
N ILE A 3 -6.35 -1.03 -47.14
CA ILE A 3 -5.18 -1.44 -46.36
C ILE A 3 -5.25 -0.70 -45.04
N LEU A 4 -5.01 -1.42 -43.95
CA LEU A 4 -4.89 -0.88 -42.61
C LEU A 4 -3.64 -1.49 -41.99
N GLU A 5 -2.86 -0.65 -41.32
CA GLU A 5 -1.70 -1.06 -40.55
C GLU A 5 -2.04 -0.87 -39.07
N SER A 6 -1.61 -1.81 -38.23
CA SER A 6 -1.77 -1.70 -36.77
C SER A 6 -0.89 -0.56 -36.25
N ASP A 7 -1.41 0.18 -35.27
CA ASP A 7 -0.65 1.24 -34.60
C ASP A 7 0.50 0.61 -33.76
N PRO A 8 1.78 0.95 -34.04
CA PRO A 8 2.91 0.47 -33.26
C PRO A 8 2.90 0.91 -31.79
N GLY A 9 2.12 1.95 -31.44
CA GLY A 9 2.01 2.49 -30.09
C GLY A 9 0.90 1.88 -29.24
N ALA A 10 0.11 0.94 -29.77
CA ALA A 10 -0.96 0.29 -29.03
C ALA A 10 -0.43 -0.81 -28.09
N ASP A 11 -1.13 -1.05 -26.97
CA ASP A 11 -0.79 -2.07 -25.96
C ASP A 11 -0.89 -3.53 -26.47
N GLY A 12 -1.37 -3.73 -27.71
CA GLY A 12 -1.46 -5.03 -28.35
C GLY A 12 -1.94 -4.95 -29.81
N THR A 13 -1.81 -6.07 -30.52
CA THR A 13 -2.26 -6.20 -31.92
C THR A 13 -3.75 -6.51 -31.98
N ASN A 14 -4.57 -5.46 -32.09
CA ASN A 14 -6.02 -5.56 -32.27
C ASN A 14 -6.38 -5.69 -33.76
N LEU A 15 -6.21 -6.90 -34.30
CA LEU A 15 -6.32 -7.17 -35.73
C LEU A 15 -7.77 -7.44 -36.16
N TYR A 16 -8.57 -8.07 -35.30
CA TYR A 16 -9.94 -8.45 -35.60
C TYR A 16 -10.88 -7.24 -35.59
N GLY A 17 -10.85 -6.42 -34.54
CA GLY A 17 -11.66 -5.20 -34.45
C GLY A 17 -11.30 -4.19 -35.55
N ALA A 18 -10.02 -4.12 -35.91
CA ALA A 18 -9.53 -3.34 -37.04
C ALA A 18 -10.14 -3.83 -38.39
N LEU A 19 -10.22 -5.14 -38.59
CA LEU A 19 -10.84 -5.74 -39.77
C LEU A 19 -12.35 -5.48 -39.81
N GLU A 20 -13.06 -5.61 -38.69
CA GLU A 20 -14.49 -5.30 -38.62
C GLU A 20 -14.76 -3.82 -38.93
N GLY A 21 -13.98 -2.91 -38.36
CA GLY A 21 -14.08 -1.48 -38.63
C GLY A 21 -13.89 -1.14 -40.11
N LEU A 22 -12.96 -1.81 -40.79
CA LEU A 22 -12.73 -1.68 -42.23
C LEU A 22 -13.91 -2.14 -43.09
N MET A 23 -14.76 -3.02 -42.56
CA MET A 23 -15.88 -3.63 -43.28
C MET A 23 -17.24 -3.01 -42.93
N ALA A 24 -17.32 -2.23 -41.86
CA ALA A 24 -18.58 -1.73 -41.30
C ALA A 24 -19.46 -0.93 -42.29
N ASP A 25 -18.86 -0.25 -43.26
CA ASP A 25 -19.54 0.56 -44.28
C ASP A 25 -19.66 -0.16 -45.65
N VAL A 26 -19.22 -1.42 -45.75
CA VAL A 26 -19.24 -2.19 -47.01
C VAL A 26 -20.28 -3.32 -46.93
N PRO A 27 -21.23 -3.38 -47.88
CA PRO A 27 -22.15 -4.52 -47.98
C PRO A 27 -21.38 -5.85 -48.10
N ARG A 28 -21.79 -6.85 -47.31
CA ARG A 28 -21.05 -8.13 -47.17
C ARG A 28 -20.86 -8.88 -48.48
N ASP A 29 -21.85 -8.82 -49.37
CA ASP A 29 -21.83 -9.41 -50.72
C ASP A 29 -20.77 -8.80 -51.65
N ARG A 30 -20.18 -7.67 -51.26
CA ARG A 30 -19.11 -6.99 -52.00
C ARG A 30 -17.71 -7.28 -51.46
N ILE A 31 -17.58 -8.10 -50.41
CA ILE A 31 -16.30 -8.44 -49.79
C ILE A 31 -15.84 -9.79 -50.34
N ALA A 32 -14.78 -9.77 -51.15
CA ALA A 32 -14.21 -10.98 -51.74
C ALA A 32 -13.39 -11.81 -50.74
N GLY A 33 -12.91 -11.17 -49.66
CA GLY A 33 -12.11 -11.77 -48.61
C GLY A 33 -11.13 -10.78 -48.00
N ALA A 34 -10.37 -11.23 -47.01
CA ALA A 34 -9.34 -10.46 -46.32
C ALA A 34 -8.02 -11.23 -46.26
N ILE A 35 -6.91 -10.50 -46.37
CA ILE A 35 -5.55 -11.04 -46.20
C ILE A 35 -4.95 -10.37 -44.98
N LEU A 36 -4.52 -11.16 -44.03
CA LEU A 36 -3.86 -10.74 -42.80
C LEU A 36 -2.37 -11.04 -42.91
N ILE A 37 -1.52 -10.09 -42.58
CA ILE A 37 -0.07 -10.28 -42.46
C ILE A 37 0.27 -9.99 -41.00
N THR A 38 0.76 -11.00 -40.29
CA THR A 38 0.97 -10.94 -38.83
C THR A 38 2.12 -11.88 -38.45
N ASP A 39 2.74 -11.69 -37.30
CA ASP A 39 3.68 -12.65 -36.70
C ASP A 39 2.97 -13.79 -35.93
N GLY A 40 1.64 -13.73 -35.85
CA GLY A 40 0.80 -14.70 -35.15
C GLY A 40 0.36 -14.26 -33.76
N GLN A 41 0.81 -13.11 -33.27
CA GLN A 41 0.39 -12.55 -31.98
C GLN A 41 -0.77 -11.57 -32.16
N VAL A 42 -2.00 -12.06 -31.97
CA VAL A 42 -3.25 -11.27 -32.07
C VAL A 42 -3.96 -11.30 -30.73
N HIS A 43 -4.31 -10.12 -30.19
CA HIS A 43 -4.80 -9.96 -28.82
C HIS A 43 -6.32 -9.82 -28.71
N ASP A 44 -7.02 -9.70 -29.85
CA ASP A 44 -8.47 -9.49 -29.93
C ASP A 44 -9.20 -10.58 -30.73
N LEU A 45 -8.63 -11.78 -30.79
CA LEU A 45 -9.30 -12.91 -31.44
C LEU A 45 -10.61 -13.23 -30.70
N PRO A 46 -11.73 -13.36 -31.41
CA PRO A 46 -13.00 -13.73 -30.79
C PRO A 46 -12.95 -15.18 -30.29
N GLU A 47 -13.78 -15.50 -29.30
CA GLU A 47 -13.87 -16.86 -28.78
C GLU A 47 -14.24 -17.85 -29.90
N PRO A 48 -13.66 -19.08 -29.93
CA PRO A 48 -13.85 -20.03 -31.02
C PRO A 48 -15.31 -20.41 -31.30
N ASP A 49 -16.16 -20.31 -30.28
CA ASP A 49 -17.60 -20.64 -30.30
C ASP A 49 -18.50 -19.43 -30.60
N SER A 50 -17.91 -18.24 -30.79
CA SER A 50 -18.68 -17.12 -31.35
C SER A 50 -19.07 -17.49 -32.78
N ASP A 51 -20.38 -17.58 -33.03
CA ASP A 51 -21.00 -18.01 -34.30
C ASP A 51 -20.72 -17.04 -35.47
N GLU A 52 -19.76 -16.13 -35.33
CA GLU A 52 -19.53 -14.99 -36.18
C GLU A 52 -18.41 -15.19 -37.20
N ARG A 53 -18.51 -16.24 -38.03
CA ARG A 53 -17.70 -16.36 -39.25
C ARG A 53 -18.23 -15.45 -40.38
N HIS A 54 -18.50 -14.18 -40.06
CA HIS A 54 -19.25 -13.24 -40.91
C HIS A 54 -18.40 -12.44 -41.91
N ILE A 55 -17.11 -12.77 -42.04
CA ILE A 55 -16.13 -11.93 -42.73
C ILE A 55 -15.81 -12.41 -44.16
N GLY A 56 -16.32 -13.59 -44.56
CA GLY A 56 -15.95 -14.21 -45.83
C GLY A 56 -14.58 -14.90 -45.77
N PRO A 57 -13.95 -15.23 -46.92
CA PRO A 57 -12.66 -15.90 -46.94
C PRO A 57 -11.56 -15.07 -46.25
N LEU A 58 -10.88 -15.67 -45.27
CA LEU A 58 -9.77 -15.05 -44.54
C LEU A 58 -8.47 -15.84 -44.82
N HIS A 59 -7.44 -15.14 -45.28
CA HIS A 59 -6.12 -15.72 -45.54
C HIS A 59 -5.09 -15.07 -44.60
N GLY A 60 -4.38 -15.88 -43.82
CA GLY A 60 -3.27 -15.40 -42.99
C GLY A 60 -1.91 -15.72 -43.61
N LEU A 61 -1.05 -14.71 -43.73
CA LEU A 61 0.38 -14.86 -43.95
C LEU A 61 1.07 -14.60 -42.61
N ILE A 62 1.51 -15.67 -41.96
CA ILE A 62 2.24 -15.59 -40.70
C ILE A 62 3.74 -15.39 -41.02
N VAL A 63 4.32 -14.31 -40.52
CA VAL A 63 5.71 -13.91 -40.76
C VAL A 63 6.46 -13.91 -39.44
N GLY A 64 7.40 -14.83 -39.26
CA GLY A 64 8.15 -14.92 -38.02
C GLY A 64 8.82 -16.28 -37.90
N ASP A 65 9.63 -16.44 -36.86
CA ASP A 65 10.16 -17.75 -36.48
C ASP A 65 9.46 -18.19 -35.19
N PRO A 66 8.69 -19.30 -35.22
CA PRO A 66 7.96 -19.78 -34.05
C PRO A 66 8.87 -20.23 -32.90
N ASN A 67 10.17 -20.41 -33.14
CA ASN A 67 11.15 -20.77 -32.12
C ASN A 67 11.92 -19.56 -31.57
N ARG A 68 11.58 -18.34 -32.01
CA ARG A 68 12.22 -17.12 -31.55
C ARG A 68 11.71 -16.75 -30.16
N GLY A 69 12.61 -16.23 -29.31
CA GLY A 69 12.23 -15.76 -27.99
C GLY A 69 11.45 -14.46 -28.06
N ASP A 70 10.46 -14.34 -27.18
CA ASP A 70 9.73 -13.11 -26.89
C ASP A 70 9.45 -13.11 -25.39
N ARG A 71 10.40 -12.60 -24.61
CA ARG A 71 10.24 -12.50 -23.16
C ARG A 71 9.40 -11.27 -22.85
N ARG A 72 8.42 -11.45 -21.99
CA ARG A 72 7.57 -10.37 -21.51
C ARG A 72 7.57 -10.33 -20.00
N VAL A 73 7.72 -9.14 -19.43
CA VAL A 73 7.45 -8.88 -18.02
C VAL A 73 6.19 -8.05 -17.88
N SER A 74 5.33 -8.42 -16.94
CA SER A 74 4.07 -7.73 -16.65
C SER A 74 3.88 -7.58 -15.14
N ILE A 75 3.25 -6.47 -14.76
CA ILE A 75 2.71 -6.26 -13.43
C ILE A 75 1.24 -6.68 -13.48
N VAL A 76 0.92 -7.77 -12.79
CA VAL A 76 -0.41 -8.37 -12.77
C VAL A 76 -1.30 -7.63 -11.76
N ASP A 77 -0.73 -7.28 -10.61
CA ASP A 77 -1.42 -6.55 -9.56
C ASP A 77 -0.45 -5.59 -8.88
N ALA A 78 -0.90 -4.36 -8.65
CA ALA A 78 -0.17 -3.32 -7.96
C ALA A 78 -1.14 -2.51 -7.10
N PRO A 79 -0.85 -2.31 -5.81
CA PRO A 79 -1.70 -1.51 -4.96
C PRO A 79 -1.65 -0.04 -5.37
N ASP A 80 -2.82 0.60 -5.45
CA ASP A 80 -2.93 2.03 -5.77
C ASP A 80 -2.33 2.92 -4.67
N PHE A 81 -2.38 2.45 -3.43
CA PHE A 81 -1.96 3.18 -2.23
C PHE A 81 -1.16 2.31 -1.29
N GLY A 82 -0.25 2.92 -0.54
CA GLY A 82 0.29 2.29 0.65
C GLY A 82 0.99 3.27 1.58
N ILE A 83 1.39 2.77 2.75
CA ILE A 83 1.94 3.59 3.82
C ILE A 83 3.44 3.81 3.62
N VAL A 84 3.87 5.07 3.68
CA VAL A 84 5.29 5.44 3.56
C VAL A 84 6.13 4.76 4.66
N GLY A 85 7.16 4.03 4.23
CA GLY A 85 8.07 3.26 5.08
C GLY A 85 7.57 1.84 5.40
N GLU A 86 6.43 1.43 4.86
CA GLU A 86 5.95 0.05 4.93
C GLU A 86 6.18 -0.68 3.61
N MET A 87 6.07 -2.01 3.67
CA MET A 87 6.15 -2.89 2.50
C MET A 87 4.74 -3.06 1.92
N ALA A 88 4.59 -2.86 0.62
CA ALA A 88 3.42 -3.28 -0.14
C ALA A 88 3.76 -4.50 -0.99
N GLU A 89 2.76 -5.29 -1.37
CA GLU A 89 2.94 -6.45 -2.25
C GLU A 89 2.63 -6.08 -3.69
N LEU A 90 3.54 -6.40 -4.60
CA LEU A 90 3.40 -6.28 -6.05
C LEU A 90 3.36 -7.68 -6.65
N VAL A 91 2.42 -7.97 -7.54
CA VAL A 91 2.40 -9.25 -8.27
C VAL A 91 2.98 -9.05 -9.66
N VAL A 92 4.07 -9.75 -9.94
CA VAL A 92 4.74 -9.73 -11.23
C VAL A 92 4.63 -11.09 -11.91
N ARG A 93 4.66 -11.07 -13.24
CA ARG A 93 4.72 -12.28 -14.05
C ARG A 93 5.68 -12.07 -15.21
N VAL A 94 6.53 -13.07 -15.43
CA VAL A 94 7.38 -13.16 -16.62
C VAL A 94 6.85 -14.28 -17.49
N ASP A 95 6.65 -14.02 -18.77
CA ASP A 95 6.33 -15.05 -19.76
C ASP A 95 7.53 -15.17 -20.72
N ASP A 96 8.04 -16.39 -20.89
CA ASP A 96 9.15 -16.70 -21.80
C ASP A 96 8.88 -18.06 -22.45
N PRO A 97 8.16 -18.09 -23.59
CA PRO A 97 7.78 -19.34 -24.25
C PRO A 97 8.96 -20.19 -24.73
N GLY A 98 10.13 -19.57 -24.92
CA GLY A 98 11.34 -20.23 -25.41
C GLY A 98 12.17 -20.89 -24.32
N LEU A 99 11.80 -20.72 -23.04
CA LEU A 99 12.54 -21.22 -21.90
C LEU A 99 11.99 -22.57 -21.43
N PRO A 100 12.83 -23.59 -21.20
CA PRO A 100 12.37 -24.85 -20.59
C PRO A 100 11.75 -24.63 -19.21
N GLU A 101 10.72 -25.43 -18.89
CA GLU A 101 10.06 -25.39 -17.58
C GLU A 101 11.04 -25.50 -16.41
N GLY A 102 10.78 -24.76 -15.33
CA GLY A 102 11.57 -24.76 -14.11
C GLY A 102 12.88 -23.96 -14.15
N ARG A 103 13.21 -23.33 -15.30
CA ARG A 103 14.31 -22.36 -15.36
C ARG A 103 13.85 -21.02 -14.81
N GLN A 104 14.64 -20.46 -13.90
CA GLN A 104 14.36 -19.14 -13.35
C GLN A 104 14.91 -18.03 -14.25
N VAL A 105 14.23 -16.89 -14.23
CA VAL A 105 14.63 -15.65 -14.90
C VAL A 105 14.87 -14.59 -13.83
N GLU A 106 15.96 -13.83 -13.98
CA GLU A 106 16.23 -12.68 -13.11
C GLU A 106 15.37 -11.49 -13.55
N ILE A 107 14.78 -10.79 -12.58
CA ILE A 107 14.16 -9.49 -12.76
C ILE A 107 14.87 -8.46 -11.88
N GLU A 108 14.95 -7.23 -12.39
CA GLU A 108 15.41 -6.06 -11.68
C GLU A 108 14.19 -5.19 -11.34
N LEU A 109 13.95 -4.94 -10.05
CA LEU A 109 12.89 -4.05 -9.57
C LEU A 109 13.51 -2.78 -9.01
N SER A 110 13.09 -1.62 -9.50
CA SER A 110 13.49 -0.32 -8.96
C SER A 110 12.28 0.53 -8.59
N VAL A 111 12.40 1.30 -7.52
CA VAL A 111 11.41 2.27 -7.07
C VAL A 111 12.03 3.66 -7.21
N ASN A 112 11.32 4.58 -7.86
CA ASN A 112 11.77 5.97 -8.09
C ASN A 112 13.15 6.11 -8.76
N GLY A 113 13.58 5.12 -9.55
CA GLY A 113 14.92 5.10 -10.17
C GLY A 113 16.07 4.86 -9.17
N GLY A 114 15.77 4.37 -7.97
CA GLY A 114 16.76 3.92 -6.99
C GLY A 114 17.50 2.65 -7.42
N THR A 115 18.38 2.16 -6.55
CA THR A 115 19.18 0.96 -6.82
C THR A 115 18.27 -0.25 -7.07
N PRO A 116 18.37 -0.92 -8.22
CA PRO A 116 17.51 -2.06 -8.51
C PRO A 116 17.78 -3.25 -7.58
N ARG A 117 16.71 -3.89 -7.11
CA ARG A 117 16.77 -5.15 -6.39
C ARG A 117 16.56 -6.30 -7.37
N ARG A 118 17.50 -7.25 -7.37
CA ARG A 118 17.44 -8.44 -8.22
C ARG A 118 16.73 -9.58 -7.51
N MET A 119 15.91 -10.31 -8.26
CA MET A 119 15.27 -11.53 -7.78
C MET A 119 15.01 -12.49 -8.93
N ASN A 120 14.94 -13.78 -8.60
CA ASN A 120 14.63 -14.82 -9.58
C ASN A 120 13.16 -15.17 -9.50
N VAL A 121 12.51 -15.23 -10.65
CA VAL A 121 11.11 -15.63 -10.80
C VAL A 121 11.02 -16.83 -11.75
N THR A 122 9.98 -17.64 -11.56
CA THR A 122 9.67 -18.75 -12.48
C THR A 122 8.75 -18.21 -13.58
N PRO A 123 9.11 -18.33 -14.87
CA PRO A 123 8.23 -17.93 -15.96
C PRO A 123 6.88 -18.66 -15.94
N GLY A 124 5.82 -17.95 -16.30
CA GLY A 124 4.44 -18.44 -16.29
C GLY A 124 3.75 -18.39 -14.93
N GLU A 125 4.47 -18.11 -13.84
CA GLU A 125 3.93 -18.03 -12.48
C GLU A 125 3.78 -16.59 -12.00
N ASN A 126 2.67 -16.30 -11.32
CA ASN A 126 2.49 -15.03 -10.61
C ASN A 126 3.35 -15.05 -9.34
N THR A 127 4.30 -14.13 -9.23
CA THR A 127 5.21 -14.01 -8.10
C THR A 127 4.91 -12.74 -7.30
N SER A 128 4.65 -12.87 -5.99
CA SER A 128 4.50 -11.72 -5.09
C SER A 128 5.87 -11.19 -4.66
N VAL A 129 6.04 -9.87 -4.78
CA VAL A 129 7.29 -9.15 -4.57
C VAL A 129 7.05 -7.99 -3.61
N PRO A 130 7.74 -7.95 -2.45
CA PRO A 130 7.53 -6.88 -1.49
C PRO A 130 8.29 -5.61 -1.90
N ILE A 131 7.60 -4.48 -2.02
CA ILE A 131 8.17 -3.17 -2.39
C ILE A 131 8.08 -2.20 -1.21
N GLU A 132 9.15 -1.45 -0.94
CA GLU A 132 9.13 -0.41 0.10
C GLU A 132 8.61 0.90 -0.48
N ILE A 133 7.71 1.55 0.25
CA ILE A 133 7.15 2.84 -0.15
C ILE A 133 8.04 3.96 0.38
N GLU A 134 8.93 4.46 -0.48
CA GLU A 134 10.00 5.37 -0.07
C GLU A 134 9.50 6.78 0.31
N ARG A 135 8.51 7.30 -0.43
CA ARG A 135 8.07 8.70 -0.28
C ARG A 135 6.58 8.89 -0.39
N ARG A 136 6.15 10.07 0.05
CA ARG A 136 4.76 10.54 -0.10
C ARG A 136 4.44 10.87 -1.56
N GLY A 137 3.18 10.67 -1.92
CA GLY A 137 2.68 10.89 -3.28
C GLY A 137 3.14 9.79 -4.22
N GLU A 138 3.34 10.14 -5.49
CA GLU A 138 3.61 9.16 -6.54
C GLU A 138 4.99 8.48 -6.39
N ASN A 139 4.97 7.15 -6.30
CA ASN A 139 6.11 6.27 -6.41
C ASN A 139 6.00 5.50 -7.72
N VAL A 140 7.04 5.58 -8.56
CA VAL A 140 7.10 4.86 -9.83
C VAL A 140 7.88 3.58 -9.61
N ILE A 141 7.25 2.44 -9.85
CA ILE A 141 7.85 1.12 -9.78
C ILE A 141 8.17 0.68 -11.20
N VAL A 142 9.40 0.27 -11.44
CA VAL A 142 9.84 -0.26 -12.73
C VAL A 142 10.35 -1.66 -12.52
N VAL A 143 9.87 -2.59 -13.34
CA VAL A 143 10.33 -3.97 -13.37
C VAL A 143 10.92 -4.25 -14.75
N GLU A 144 12.15 -4.74 -14.76
CA GLU A 144 12.91 -5.06 -15.96
C GLU A 144 13.41 -6.50 -15.90
N THR A 145 13.62 -7.11 -17.06
CA THR A 145 14.28 -8.41 -17.17
C THR A 145 15.38 -8.35 -18.24
N PRO A 146 16.50 -9.07 -18.07
CA PRO A 146 17.54 -9.14 -19.10
C PRO A 146 16.99 -9.73 -20.41
N GLU A 147 17.71 -9.47 -21.50
CA GLU A 147 17.42 -10.05 -22.82
C GLU A 147 17.35 -11.59 -22.72
N GLY A 148 16.33 -12.17 -23.34
CA GLY A 148 16.18 -13.60 -23.57
C GLY A 148 16.83 -14.05 -24.87
N ARG A 149 16.40 -15.21 -25.38
CA ARG A 149 17.03 -15.86 -26.52
C ARG A 149 16.52 -15.28 -27.84
N GLU A 150 17.39 -14.55 -28.55
CA GLU A 150 17.12 -14.06 -29.92
C GLU A 150 15.88 -13.15 -30.03
N GLU A 151 15.64 -12.30 -29.04
CA GLU A 151 14.53 -11.35 -29.04
C GLU A 151 14.66 -10.28 -30.13
N LEU A 152 13.53 -9.93 -30.77
CA LEU A 152 13.47 -8.87 -31.79
C LEU A 152 13.48 -7.48 -31.16
N THR A 153 12.88 -7.35 -29.99
CA THR A 153 12.71 -6.10 -29.27
C THR A 153 12.80 -6.37 -27.78
N LEU A 154 13.35 -5.41 -27.04
CA LEU A 154 13.42 -5.44 -25.58
C LEU A 154 12.28 -4.64 -24.94
N ALA A 155 11.36 -4.12 -25.76
CA ALA A 155 10.24 -3.31 -25.28
C ALA A 155 9.36 -4.09 -24.29
N ASN A 156 9.21 -5.40 -24.52
CA ASN A 156 8.42 -6.30 -23.66
C ASN A 156 9.14 -6.65 -22.35
N ASN A 157 10.43 -6.34 -22.24
CA ASN A 157 11.28 -6.70 -21.10
C ASN A 157 11.26 -5.63 -20.00
N ARG A 158 10.42 -4.60 -20.13
CA ARG A 158 10.26 -3.54 -19.16
C ARG A 158 8.78 -3.18 -18.98
N THR A 159 8.37 -3.04 -17.73
CA THR A 159 7.04 -2.53 -17.38
C THR A 159 7.13 -1.58 -16.18
N ALA A 160 6.11 -0.76 -15.98
CA ALA A 160 6.05 0.17 -14.88
C ALA A 160 4.63 0.31 -14.33
N ALA A 161 4.54 0.57 -13.03
CA ALA A 161 3.30 0.91 -12.34
C ALA A 161 3.54 2.07 -11.37
N THR A 162 2.46 2.74 -10.98
CA THR A 162 2.50 3.86 -10.03
C THR A 162 1.76 3.49 -8.76
N LEU A 163 2.34 3.80 -7.60
CA LEU A 163 1.73 3.61 -6.29
C LEU A 163 1.79 4.93 -5.51
N SER A 164 0.69 5.32 -4.87
CA SER A 164 0.61 6.56 -4.10
C SER A 164 0.93 6.31 -2.62
N GLY A 165 2.06 6.85 -2.17
CA GLY A 165 2.48 6.80 -0.77
C GLY A 165 1.66 7.76 0.08
N VAL A 166 0.83 7.21 0.96
CA VAL A 166 0.07 7.97 1.95
C VAL A 166 0.80 7.95 3.30
N ARG A 167 0.61 9.02 4.06
CA ARG A 167 1.20 9.14 5.40
C ARG A 167 0.36 8.32 6.38
N ASP A 168 1.02 7.52 7.20
CA ASP A 168 0.37 6.95 8.37
C ASP A 168 -0.09 8.08 9.31
N ARG A 169 -1.27 7.94 9.92
CA ARG A 169 -1.80 8.97 10.83
C ARG A 169 -1.18 8.76 12.20
N LEU A 170 -0.67 9.83 12.82
CA LEU A 170 -0.17 9.80 14.19
C LEU A 170 -1.33 9.49 15.13
N ARG A 171 -1.33 8.31 15.76
CA ARG A 171 -2.37 7.91 16.72
C ARG A 171 -2.03 8.48 18.09
N VAL A 172 -2.80 9.47 18.53
CA VAL A 172 -2.57 10.19 19.79
C VAL A 172 -3.66 9.87 20.79
N LEU A 173 -3.27 9.40 21.98
CA LEU A 173 -4.14 9.26 23.13
C LEU A 173 -4.01 10.48 24.05
N LEU A 174 -5.03 11.31 24.11
CA LEU A 174 -5.12 12.45 25.05
C LEU A 174 -6.01 12.07 26.24
N VAL A 175 -5.44 12.07 27.44
CA VAL A 175 -6.16 11.80 28.69
C VAL A 175 -6.18 13.06 29.54
N THR A 176 -7.37 13.66 29.67
CA THR A 176 -7.59 14.88 30.45
C THR A 176 -8.25 14.56 31.79
N GLY A 177 -7.62 14.95 32.90
CA GLY A 177 -8.15 14.66 34.25
C GLY A 177 -9.32 15.52 34.68
N LYS A 178 -9.42 16.76 34.19
CA LYS A 178 -10.49 17.74 34.48
C LYS A 178 -10.73 18.60 33.23
N PRO A 179 -11.99 18.91 32.87
CA PRO A 179 -12.27 19.86 31.78
C PRO A 179 -11.55 21.18 32.04
N ASN A 180 -10.71 21.59 31.11
CA ASN A 180 -9.91 22.81 31.25
C ASN A 180 -9.65 23.46 29.86
N GLN A 181 -9.17 24.70 29.86
CA GLN A 181 -8.87 25.46 28.62
C GLN A 181 -7.73 24.82 27.82
N ALA A 182 -6.69 24.31 28.49
CA ALA A 182 -5.51 23.74 27.84
C ALA A 182 -5.85 22.46 27.08
N GLY A 183 -6.66 21.56 27.66
CA GLY A 183 -7.13 20.35 26.98
C GLY A 183 -7.97 20.64 25.73
N ARG A 184 -8.75 21.74 25.73
CA ARG A 184 -9.45 22.19 24.51
C ARG A 184 -8.47 22.64 23.43
N VAL A 185 -7.49 23.46 23.80
CA VAL A 185 -6.44 23.91 22.87
C VAL A 185 -5.68 22.73 22.27
N TRP A 186 -5.28 21.75 23.08
CA TRP A 186 -4.61 20.54 22.60
C TRP A 186 -5.48 19.76 21.62
N ARG A 187 -6.74 19.52 21.97
CA ARG A 187 -7.68 18.80 21.11
C ARG A 187 -7.90 19.53 19.80
N ASP A 188 -8.12 20.84 19.83
CA ASP A 188 -8.43 21.63 18.65
C ASP A 188 -7.20 21.72 17.72
N LEU A 189 -6.00 21.85 18.29
CA LEU A 189 -4.73 21.81 17.55
C LEU A 189 -4.52 20.45 16.89
N LEU A 190 -4.66 19.35 17.64
CA LEU A 190 -4.42 17.99 17.12
C LEU A 190 -5.48 17.57 16.10
N LYS A 191 -6.75 17.94 16.31
CA LYS A 191 -7.83 17.66 15.33
C LYS A 191 -7.72 18.47 14.05
N SER A 192 -7.03 19.62 14.09
CA SER A 192 -6.86 20.44 12.89
C SER A 192 -5.87 19.85 11.88
N ASP A 193 -5.02 18.90 12.31
CA ASP A 193 -4.09 18.20 11.42
C ASP A 193 -4.74 16.90 10.90
N PRO A 194 -4.99 16.77 9.58
CA PRO A 194 -5.52 15.54 9.00
C PRO A 194 -4.60 14.32 9.18
N SER A 195 -3.31 14.56 9.44
CA SER A 195 -2.31 13.52 9.71
C SER A 195 -2.37 12.96 11.12
N VAL A 196 -3.28 13.43 11.97
CA VAL A 196 -3.42 12.97 13.36
C VAL A 196 -4.75 12.26 13.53
N ASP A 197 -4.72 11.10 14.17
CA ASP A 197 -5.91 10.44 14.70
C ASP A 197 -5.93 10.58 16.22
N LEU A 198 -6.89 11.35 16.74
CA LEU A 198 -6.94 11.75 18.15
C LEU A 198 -8.05 11.00 18.88
N VAL A 199 -7.66 10.14 19.81
CA VAL A 199 -8.55 9.55 20.81
C VAL A 199 -8.45 10.39 22.09
N HIS A 200 -9.54 11.10 22.44
CA HIS A 200 -9.58 11.99 23.61
C HIS A 200 -10.56 11.49 24.66
N PHE A 201 -10.06 11.28 25.89
CA PHE A 201 -10.88 10.97 27.04
C PHE A 201 -10.78 12.04 28.12
N THR A 202 -11.92 12.35 28.75
CA THR A 202 -11.96 13.22 29.93
C THR A 202 -12.51 12.44 31.12
N ILE A 203 -11.74 12.38 32.21
CA ILE A 203 -12.10 11.63 33.41
C ILE A 203 -12.96 12.51 34.32
N LEU A 204 -14.27 12.50 34.07
CA LEU A 204 -15.22 13.44 34.68
C LEU A 204 -15.53 13.15 36.16
N ARG A 205 -15.37 11.92 36.67
CA ARG A 205 -15.75 11.56 38.05
C ARG A 205 -14.68 10.73 38.77
N PRO A 206 -14.25 11.14 39.99
CA PRO A 206 -13.49 10.29 40.88
C PRO A 206 -14.40 9.26 41.58
N PRO A 207 -14.00 7.98 41.70
CA PRO A 207 -14.85 6.89 42.19
C PRO A 207 -15.26 6.99 43.68
N TYR A 208 -14.68 7.93 44.43
CA TYR A 208 -14.87 8.07 45.88
C TYR A 208 -15.85 9.19 46.31
N LYS A 209 -16.45 9.92 45.36
CA LYS A 209 -17.62 10.76 45.66
C LYS A 209 -18.87 9.90 45.56
N LEU A 210 -19.40 9.51 46.73
CA LEU A 210 -20.69 8.83 46.87
C LEU A 210 -21.81 9.78 46.41
N ASP A 211 -22.20 9.69 45.16
CA ASP A 211 -23.55 10.08 44.74
C ASP A 211 -24.47 8.89 45.04
N TYR A 212 -25.57 9.12 45.76
CA TYR A 212 -26.60 8.12 46.06
C TYR A 212 -27.45 7.74 44.83
N THR A 213 -26.94 7.95 43.61
CA THR A 213 -27.62 7.64 42.36
C THR A 213 -27.32 6.18 41.99
N PRO A 214 -28.33 5.33 41.71
CA PRO A 214 -28.13 3.95 41.30
C PRO A 214 -27.14 3.83 40.14
N THR A 215 -26.30 2.79 40.16
CA THR A 215 -25.21 2.56 39.19
C THR A 215 -25.69 2.50 37.73
N GLU A 216 -26.96 2.18 37.53
CA GLU A 216 -27.63 2.07 36.23
C GLU A 216 -28.09 3.42 35.66
N GLU A 217 -28.18 4.48 36.47
CA GLU A 217 -28.62 5.82 36.08
C GLU A 217 -27.45 6.80 35.83
N LEU A 218 -26.20 6.35 36.01
CA LEU A 218 -25.02 7.12 35.69
C LEU A 218 -24.61 6.86 34.23
N ALA A 219 -25.13 7.68 33.31
CA ALA A 219 -24.77 7.66 31.89
C ALA A 219 -23.32 8.11 31.62
N LEU A 220 -22.34 7.36 32.13
CA LEU A 220 -20.94 7.46 31.75
C LEU A 220 -20.40 6.05 31.60
N ILE A 221 -20.08 5.70 30.34
CA ILE A 221 -19.27 4.53 30.00
C ILE A 221 -18.02 4.60 30.89
N ALA A 222 -17.75 3.55 31.65
CA ALA A 222 -16.56 3.48 32.50
C ALA A 222 -15.32 3.71 31.64
N PHE A 223 -14.34 4.45 32.16
CA PHE A 223 -13.12 4.72 31.41
C PHE A 223 -12.40 3.39 31.12
N PRO A 224 -12.19 3.00 29.85
CA PRO A 224 -11.74 1.66 29.48
C PRO A 224 -10.23 1.52 29.67
N THR A 225 -9.80 1.43 30.94
CA THR A 225 -8.37 1.45 31.30
C THR A 225 -7.61 0.22 30.81
N GLU A 226 -8.25 -0.95 30.86
CA GLU A 226 -7.65 -2.22 30.42
C GLU A 226 -7.44 -2.20 28.90
N GLU A 227 -8.49 -1.88 28.14
CA GLU A 227 -8.39 -1.75 26.69
C GLU A 227 -7.31 -0.74 26.27
N LEU A 228 -7.22 0.43 26.91
CA LEU A 228 -6.28 1.48 26.50
C LEU A 228 -4.84 1.30 26.98
N PHE A 229 -4.62 0.75 28.19
CA PHE A 229 -3.30 0.69 28.83
C PHE A 229 -2.73 -0.73 28.96
N GLU A 230 -3.46 -1.73 28.47
CA GLU A 230 -3.02 -3.12 28.44
C GLU A 230 -3.17 -3.71 27.02
N GLU A 231 -4.36 -3.69 26.43
CA GLU A 231 -4.61 -4.32 25.12
C GLU A 231 -4.10 -3.48 23.95
N LYS A 232 -4.48 -2.19 23.91
CA LYS A 232 -4.23 -1.28 22.78
C LYS A 232 -3.09 -0.31 23.00
N LEU A 233 -2.26 -0.52 24.03
CA LEU A 233 -1.17 0.40 24.35
C LEU A 233 -0.19 0.57 23.18
N GLU A 234 0.02 -0.49 22.39
CA GLU A 234 0.92 -0.49 21.23
C GLU A 234 0.35 0.22 19.99
N GLU A 235 -0.94 0.53 19.99
CA GLU A 235 -1.62 1.24 18.92
C GLU A 235 -1.39 2.76 18.98
N PHE A 236 -0.93 3.30 20.11
CA PHE A 236 -0.72 4.75 20.24
C PHE A 236 0.76 5.13 20.08
N ASP A 237 1.01 6.11 19.21
CA ASP A 237 2.35 6.67 18.98
C ASP A 237 2.75 7.68 20.05
N LEU A 238 1.76 8.37 20.61
CA LEU A 238 1.93 9.46 21.58
C LEU A 238 0.80 9.42 22.62
N ILE A 239 1.18 9.45 23.90
CA ILE A 239 0.22 9.54 25.02
C ILE A 239 0.45 10.87 25.76
N ILE A 240 -0.59 11.68 25.86
CA ILE A 240 -0.57 12.99 26.52
C ILE A 240 -1.47 12.96 27.74
N PHE A 241 -0.89 13.20 28.91
CA PHE A 241 -1.65 13.43 30.14
C PHE A 241 -1.78 14.93 30.42
N ASP A 242 -3.01 15.45 30.34
CA ASP A 242 -3.32 16.85 30.65
C ASP A 242 -4.06 16.96 31.99
N GLN A 243 -3.43 17.66 32.96
CA GLN A 243 -3.96 17.90 34.31
C GLN A 243 -4.54 16.63 34.97
N TYR A 244 -3.92 15.48 34.71
CA TYR A 244 -4.36 14.21 35.26
C TYR A 244 -3.85 14.04 36.69
N GLU A 245 -4.74 14.20 37.67
CA GLU A 245 -4.46 13.86 39.06
C GLU A 245 -4.66 12.35 39.28
N ARG A 246 -3.82 11.72 40.13
CA ARG A 246 -4.01 10.32 40.52
C ARG A 246 -5.32 10.16 41.30
N ARG A 247 -6.39 9.81 40.59
CA ARG A 247 -7.74 9.56 41.15
C ARG A 247 -8.04 8.07 41.34
N GLY A 248 -7.02 7.22 41.32
CA GLY A 248 -7.15 5.75 41.46
C GLY A 248 -7.57 5.01 40.19
N VAL A 249 -7.75 5.73 39.06
CA VAL A 249 -8.19 5.16 37.78
C VAL A 249 -7.04 4.45 37.06
N ILE A 250 -5.87 5.08 37.00
CA ILE A 250 -4.65 4.45 36.48
C ILE A 250 -3.91 3.78 37.65
N THR A 251 -3.86 2.45 37.63
CA THR A 251 -3.18 1.61 38.60
C THR A 251 -1.64 1.64 38.40
N GLN A 252 -0.90 1.10 39.37
CA GLN A 252 0.56 0.98 39.26
C GLN A 252 0.98 0.01 38.15
N SER A 253 0.19 -1.03 37.87
CA SER A 253 0.48 -1.96 36.76
C SER A 253 0.41 -1.26 35.41
N TYR A 254 -0.59 -0.39 35.18
CA TYR A 254 -0.67 0.39 33.94
C TYR A 254 0.48 1.38 33.78
N LEU A 255 0.91 2.04 34.87
CA LEU A 255 2.11 2.88 34.84
C LEU A 255 3.38 2.09 34.51
N ALA A 256 3.50 0.88 35.02
CA ALA A 256 4.61 -0.02 34.67
C ALA A 256 4.57 -0.45 33.20
N ASN A 257 3.38 -0.77 32.66
CA ASN A 257 3.19 -1.08 31.24
C ASN A 257 3.60 0.10 30.35
N MET A 258 3.13 1.31 30.65
CA MET A 258 3.53 2.53 29.94
C MET A 258 5.04 2.79 30.03
N SER A 259 5.64 2.65 31.22
CA SER A 259 7.08 2.82 31.40
C SER A 259 7.89 1.81 30.59
N ARG A 260 7.46 0.55 30.58
CA ARG A 260 8.07 -0.52 29.80
C ARG A 260 7.94 -0.24 28.30
N TYR A 261 6.75 0.10 27.82
CA TYR A 261 6.48 0.48 26.43
C TYR A 261 7.42 1.59 25.94
N VAL A 262 7.56 2.67 26.72
CA VAL A 262 8.45 3.78 26.38
C VAL A 262 9.93 3.35 26.41
N THR A 263 10.34 2.53 27.37
CA THR A 263 11.74 2.09 27.51
C THR A 263 12.15 1.10 26.43
N GLU A 264 11.31 0.12 26.11
CA GLU A 264 11.56 -0.88 25.07
C GLU A 264 11.65 -0.22 23.70
N ARG A 265 10.75 0.73 23.37
CA ARG A 265 10.82 1.47 22.10
C ARG A 265 11.98 2.46 22.05
N ALA A 266 12.32 3.13 23.16
CA ALA A 266 13.51 4.00 23.22
C ALA A 266 14.82 3.22 23.02
N SER A 267 14.90 1.98 23.52
CA SER A 267 16.10 1.14 23.38
C SER A 267 16.37 0.68 21.93
N ARG A 268 15.36 0.71 21.05
CA ARG A 268 15.49 0.42 19.61
C ARG A 268 15.97 1.61 18.76
N LEU A 269 16.28 2.77 19.35
CA LEU A 269 16.68 3.99 18.63
C LEU A 269 17.94 4.63 19.23
N PRO A 270 19.14 4.42 18.65
CA PRO A 270 20.34 5.15 19.06
C PRO A 270 20.39 6.51 18.33
N GLY A 271 19.97 7.60 18.98
CA GLY A 271 20.12 8.97 18.41
C GLY A 271 19.11 9.98 18.94
N GLN A 272 19.57 11.19 19.27
CA GLN A 272 18.91 12.20 20.10
C GLN A 272 17.55 12.74 19.59
N ALA A 273 16.57 12.88 20.50
CA ALA A 273 15.89 14.14 20.86
C ALA A 273 14.82 13.88 21.92
N ALA A 274 15.21 13.53 23.15
CA ALA A 274 14.27 13.51 24.27
C ALA A 274 13.91 14.96 24.62
N LEU A 275 12.79 15.48 24.08
CA LEU A 275 12.01 16.51 24.76
C LEU A 275 11.87 16.04 26.21
N ARG A 276 12.35 16.84 27.17
CA ARG A 276 12.49 16.49 28.60
C ARG A 276 11.24 15.78 29.13
N ALA A 277 11.18 14.46 28.98
CA ALA A 277 10.50 13.59 29.92
C ALA A 277 11.28 13.78 31.22
N HIS A 278 10.63 14.27 32.27
CA HIS A 278 11.21 14.19 33.61
C HIS A 278 11.75 12.76 33.79
N ARG A 279 13.06 12.61 34.01
CA ARG A 279 13.65 11.32 34.37
C ARG A 279 12.85 10.77 35.55
N TRP A 280 12.16 9.66 35.34
CA TRP A 280 11.48 8.96 36.42
C TRP A 280 12.56 8.38 37.34
N PRO A 281 12.65 8.79 38.62
CA PRO A 281 13.51 8.09 39.55
C PRO A 281 12.94 6.68 39.76
N GLN A 282 13.79 5.66 39.62
CA GLN A 282 13.44 4.24 39.72
C GLN A 282 12.76 3.83 41.05
N CYS A 283 12.81 4.69 42.08
CA CYS A 283 12.28 4.38 43.40
C CYS A 283 10.87 4.95 43.68
N CYS A 284 10.35 5.90 42.89
CA CYS A 284 9.02 6.47 43.14
C CYS A 284 8.46 7.24 41.94
N PRO A 285 7.24 6.95 41.45
CA PRO A 285 6.64 7.77 40.41
C PRO A 285 6.29 9.15 41.00
N PRO A 286 6.66 10.28 40.37
CA PRO A 286 6.31 11.61 40.86
C PRO A 286 4.80 11.88 40.74
N PRO A 287 4.23 12.78 41.55
CA PRO A 287 2.82 13.16 41.40
C PRO A 287 2.61 13.73 39.99
N LEU A 288 1.66 13.16 39.23
CA LEU A 288 1.21 13.65 37.93
C LEU A 288 0.51 15.01 38.15
N ARG A 289 1.27 16.07 38.35
CA ARG A 289 0.78 17.44 38.62
C ARG A 289 1.04 18.39 37.46
N ALA A 290 1.79 17.96 36.45
CA ALA A 290 2.11 18.71 35.24
C ALA A 290 1.80 17.89 33.98
N ILE A 291 1.61 18.58 32.85
CA ILE A 291 1.45 17.95 31.53
C ILE A 291 2.59 16.95 31.35
N SER A 292 2.25 15.67 31.29
CA SER A 292 3.21 14.59 31.12
C SER A 292 3.03 14.06 29.71
N ILE A 293 3.96 14.42 28.83
CA ILE A 293 4.00 13.97 27.44
C ILE A 293 4.88 12.72 27.41
N LEU A 294 4.30 11.58 27.07
CA LEU A 294 5.04 10.37 26.72
C LEU A 294 5.13 10.34 25.21
N ALA A 295 6.13 11.06 24.68
CA ALA A 295 6.38 11.15 23.26
C ALA A 295 7.53 10.23 22.85
N ASN A 296 7.32 9.52 21.76
CA ASN A 296 8.39 8.95 20.96
C ASN A 296 8.77 9.96 19.87
N THR A 297 9.92 10.60 19.98
CA THR A 297 10.47 11.43 18.89
C THR A 297 11.17 10.52 17.88
N ARG A 298 10.42 10.00 16.91
CA ARG A 298 10.98 9.70 15.59
C ARG A 298 10.62 10.84 14.64
N ARG A 299 11.45 10.99 13.60
CA ARG A 299 11.17 11.61 12.30
C ARG A 299 11.63 13.06 12.14
N SER A 300 12.87 13.21 11.68
CA SER A 300 13.20 14.15 10.59
C SER A 300 13.32 13.34 9.32
#